data_AF-A0A929HZ42-F1
#
_entry.id   AF-A0A929HZ42-F1
#
_cell.length_a   1.000
_cell.length_b   1.000
_cell.length_c   1.000
_cell.angle_alpha   90.00
_cell.angle_beta   90.00
_cell.angle_gamma   90.00
#
_symmetry.space_group_name_H-M   'P 1'
#
loop_
_entity.id
_entity.type
_entity.pdbx_description
1 polymer ?
#
loop_
_entity_poly.entity_id
_entity_poly.type
_entity_poly.pdbx_seq_one_letter_code
_entity_poly.pdbx_strand_id
1 'polypeptide(L)'
;MKDKLTLEIEKGVDEKNSKVGVSVNADVTDGKGSTLSGSVLLVEKCSSYEILQKEVSRIKEELDALLEKSRRLFEVEVGEEEGPDVDEDMSANRIWDILSLIKDPEVLLVKFNSMSRQKRLEVADYVLSNCNVFSGPASIFSMRYNSEEGLIE
;
A
#
# COMPACT_ATOMS: atom_id res chain seq x y z
N MET A 1 -2.15 10.58 15.81
CA MET A 1 -1.75 11.31 14.58
C MET A 1 -2.87 12.28 14.24
N LYS A 2 -2.57 13.52 13.83
CA LYS A 2 -3.61 14.43 13.32
C LYS A 2 -3.85 14.07 11.86
N ASP A 3 -5.10 13.81 11.51
CA ASP A 3 -5.47 13.55 10.11
C ASP A 3 -5.14 14.78 9.27
N LYS A 4 -4.25 14.61 8.28
CA LYS A 4 -3.89 15.68 7.33
C LYS A 4 -4.97 15.90 6.27
N LEU A 5 -5.88 14.93 6.12
CA LEU A 5 -7.00 14.94 5.20
C LEU A 5 -8.26 15.41 5.93
N THR A 6 -9.00 16.32 5.31
CA THR A 6 -10.22 16.90 5.88
C THR A 6 -11.39 16.68 4.92
N LEU A 7 -12.57 16.38 5.47
CA LEU A 7 -13.81 16.36 4.71
C LEU A 7 -14.35 17.79 4.59
N GLU A 8 -14.46 18.25 3.35
CA GLU A 8 -15.03 19.57 3.03
C GLU A 8 -16.53 19.40 2.77
N ILE A 9 -17.36 20.02 3.60
CA ILE A 9 -18.82 19.95 3.47
C ILE A 9 -19.36 21.33 3.10
N GLU A 10 -19.96 21.44 1.91
CA GLU A 10 -20.74 22.61 1.51
C GLU A 10 -22.22 22.30 1.70
N LYS A 11 -22.85 22.92 2.70
CA LYS A 11 -24.29 22.76 2.93
C LYS A 11 -25.09 23.58 1.92
N GLY A 12 -25.97 22.92 1.19
CA GLY A 12 -26.96 23.57 0.34
C GLY A 12 -28.14 24.13 1.16
N VAL A 13 -29.02 24.88 0.49
CA VAL A 13 -30.24 25.48 1.07
C VAL A 13 -31.20 24.41 1.63
N ASP A 14 -31.10 23.16 1.16
CA ASP A 14 -31.76 21.96 1.68
C ASP A 14 -30.73 20.84 1.91
N GLU A 15 -30.98 19.93 2.87
CA GLU A 15 -30.09 18.78 3.18
C GLU A 15 -29.71 17.96 1.93
N LYS A 16 -30.61 17.88 0.94
CA LYS A 16 -30.43 17.16 -0.33
C LYS A 16 -29.45 17.82 -1.31
N ASN A 17 -29.03 19.07 -1.08
CA ASN A 17 -28.11 19.81 -1.93
C ASN A 17 -26.72 19.99 -1.30
N SER A 18 -26.43 19.25 -0.23
CA SER A 18 -25.11 19.25 0.39
C SER A 18 -24.08 18.58 -0.53
N LYS A 19 -22.92 19.20 -0.71
CA LYS A 19 -21.81 18.62 -1.47
C LYS A 19 -20.63 18.31 -0.55
N VAL A 20 -19.99 17.17 -0.77
CA VAL A 20 -18.87 16.68 0.06
C VAL A 20 -17.64 16.44 -0.80
N GLY A 21 -16.51 16.99 -0.40
CA GLY A 21 -15.20 16.78 -1.03
C GLY A 21 -14.14 16.39 0.01
N VAL A 22 -12.93 16.06 -0.47
CA VAL A 22 -11.79 15.75 0.39
C VAL A 22 -10.69 16.77 0.10
N SER A 23 -10.16 17.42 1.13
CA SER A 23 -9.03 18.33 1.02
C SER A 23 -7.83 17.85 1.82
N VAL A 24 -6.63 18.28 1.40
CA VAL A 24 -5.40 18.15 2.17
C VAL A 24 -4.89 19.52 2.54
N ASN A 25 -4.49 19.70 3.79
CA ASN A 25 -3.81 20.92 4.21
C ASN A 25 -2.36 20.87 3.73
N ALA A 26 -1.97 21.87 2.94
CA ALA A 26 -0.63 22.01 2.41
C ALA A 26 -0.02 23.33 2.88
N ASP A 27 1.16 23.24 3.48
CA ASP A 27 1.99 24.39 3.81
C ASP A 27 3.00 24.58 2.68
N VAL A 28 2.86 25.68 1.94
CA VAL A 28 3.81 26.06 0.89
C VAL A 28 4.76 27.09 1.48
N THR A 29 6.03 26.72 1.65
CA THR A 29 7.08 27.66 1.98
C THR A 29 7.64 28.28 0.70
N ASP A 30 7.60 29.60 0.60
CA ASP A 30 8.45 30.27 -0.38
C ASP A 30 9.91 30.19 0.09
N GLY A 31 10.86 30.23 -0.84
CA GLY A 31 12.29 30.24 -0.52
C GLY A 31 12.77 31.48 0.26
N LYS A 32 11.84 32.35 0.70
CA LYS A 32 12.07 33.55 1.52
C LYS A 32 11.55 33.39 2.97
N GLY A 33 11.05 32.21 3.35
CA GLY A 33 10.66 31.90 4.72
C GLY A 33 9.23 32.28 5.09
N SER A 34 8.40 32.67 4.12
CA SER A 34 6.95 32.83 4.34
C SER A 34 6.26 31.49 4.11
N THR A 35 5.46 31.04 5.07
CA THR A 35 4.65 29.82 4.95
C THR A 35 3.21 30.21 4.64
N LEU A 36 2.72 29.81 3.47
CA LEU A 36 1.32 29.92 3.08
C LEU A 36 0.64 28.58 3.38
N SER A 37 -0.17 28.55 4.42
CA SER A 37 -1.03 27.41 4.74
C SER A 37 -2.33 27.52 3.94
N GLY A 38 -2.61 26.55 3.09
CA GLY A 38 -3.84 26.47 2.29
C GLY A 38 -4.40 25.06 2.23
N SER A 39 -5.68 24.93 1.92
CA SER A 39 -6.29 23.62 1.64
C SER A 39 -6.35 23.38 0.12
N VAL A 40 -5.93 22.19 -0.29
CA VAL A 40 -6.02 21.73 -1.69
C VAL A 40 -7.09 20.65 -1.77
N LEU A 41 -8.08 20.83 -2.65
CA LEU A 41 -9.10 19.82 -2.89
C LEU A 41 -8.49 18.65 -3.68
N LEU A 42 -8.50 17.47 -3.08
CA LEU A 42 -8.11 16.22 -3.73
C LEU A 42 -9.29 15.60 -4.49
N VAL A 43 -10.49 15.72 -3.92
CA VAL A 43 -11.73 15.30 -4.57
C VAL A 43 -12.65 16.51 -4.64
N GLU A 44 -13.14 16.82 -5.84
CA GLU A 44 -14.15 17.86 -6.02
C GLU A 44 -15.41 17.55 -5.21
N LYS A 45 -16.16 18.60 -4.88
CA LYS A 45 -17.35 18.45 -4.03
C LYS A 45 -18.45 17.69 -4.78
N CYS A 46 -18.68 16.46 -4.36
CA CYS A 46 -19.62 15.51 -4.95
C CYS A 46 -21.02 15.67 -4.35
N SER A 47 -22.07 15.48 -5.15
CA SER A 47 -23.47 15.56 -4.73
C SER A 47 -24.04 14.22 -4.21
N SER A 48 -23.28 13.14 -4.28
CA SER A 48 -23.66 11.81 -3.82
C SER A 48 -22.46 11.05 -3.25
N TYR A 49 -22.73 10.20 -2.26
CA TYR A 49 -21.73 9.31 -1.67
C TYR A 49 -21.12 8.36 -2.69
N GLU A 50 -21.91 7.84 -3.65
CA GLU A 50 -21.40 6.92 -4.68
C GLU A 50 -20.33 7.57 -5.56
N ILE A 51 -20.52 8.85 -5.91
CA ILE A 51 -19.56 9.63 -6.71
C ILE A 51 -18.30 9.87 -5.90
N LEU A 52 -18.45 10.27 -4.62
CA LEU A 52 -17.33 10.47 -3.71
C LEU A 52 -16.51 9.19 -3.54
N GLN A 53 -17.19 8.05 -3.33
CA GLN A 53 -16.53 6.75 -3.18
C GLN A 53 -15.74 6.38 -4.43
N LYS A 54 -16.32 6.59 -5.62
CA LYS A 54 -15.63 6.32 -6.89
C LYS A 54 -14.38 7.19 -7.06
N GLU A 55 -14.46 8.49 -6.80
CA GLU A 55 -13.31 9.39 -6.92
C GLU A 55 -12.22 9.07 -5.89
N VAL A 56 -12.60 8.74 -4.65
CA VAL A 56 -11.65 8.31 -3.61
C VAL A 56 -10.97 7.00 -4.01
N SER A 57 -11.71 6.01 -4.52
CA SER A 57 -11.13 4.76 -5.00
C SER A 57 -10.15 4.98 -6.15
N ARG A 58 -10.49 5.85 -7.11
CA ARG A 58 -9.58 6.22 -8.21
C ARG A 58 -8.27 6.81 -7.70
N ILE A 59 -8.33 7.73 -6.73
CA ILE A 59 -7.12 8.34 -6.15
C ILE A 59 -6.29 7.29 -5.41
N LYS A 60 -6.93 6.35 -4.70
CA LYS A 60 -6.21 5.24 -4.04
C LYS A 60 -5.45 4.40 -5.07
N GLU A 61 -6.11 3.99 -6.15
CA GLU A 61 -5.48 3.22 -7.24
C GLU A 61 -4.30 4.00 -7.88
N GLU A 62 -4.45 5.30 -8.10
CA GLU A 62 -3.38 6.15 -8.61
C GLU A 62 -2.19 6.26 -7.64
N LEU A 63 -2.47 6.40 -6.33
CA LEU A 63 -1.44 6.41 -5.29
C LEU A 63 -0.73 5.05 -5.20
N ASP A 64 -1.45 3.95 -5.28
CA ASP A 64 -0.88 2.60 -5.30
C ASP A 64 0.03 2.41 -6.52
N ALA A 65 -0.40 2.88 -7.70
CA ALA A 65 0.43 2.86 -8.90
C ALA A 65 1.68 3.75 -8.79
N LEU A 66 1.60 4.88 -8.08
CA LEU A 66 2.77 5.71 -7.79
C LEU A 66 3.73 5.04 -6.82
N LEU A 67 3.23 4.32 -5.81
CA LEU A 67 4.05 3.50 -4.92
C LEU A 67 4.75 2.37 -5.68
N GLU A 68 4.07 1.73 -6.62
CA GLU A 68 4.69 0.70 -7.47
C GLU A 68 5.79 1.31 -8.36
N LYS A 69 5.54 2.48 -8.97
CA LYS A 69 6.55 3.18 -9.77
C LYS A 69 7.75 3.64 -8.94
N SER A 70 7.52 4.18 -7.76
CA SER A 70 8.61 4.61 -6.88
C SER A 70 9.42 3.42 -6.37
N ARG A 71 8.77 2.28 -6.09
CA ARG A 71 9.44 1.02 -5.76
C ARG A 71 10.47 0.63 -6.82
N ARG A 72 10.12 0.66 -8.11
CA ARG A 72 11.08 0.38 -9.20
C ARG A 72 12.27 1.33 -9.23
N LEU A 73 12.09 2.58 -8.81
CA LEU A 73 13.18 3.56 -8.72
C LEU A 73 14.08 3.29 -7.51
N PHE A 74 13.49 2.93 -6.37
CA PHE A 74 14.23 2.57 -5.17
C PHE A 74 14.90 1.19 -5.27
N GLU A 75 14.34 0.24 -6.01
CA GLU A 75 14.94 -1.07 -6.31
C GLU A 75 16.17 -0.94 -7.22
N VAL A 76 16.24 0.08 -8.08
CA VAL A 76 17.45 0.39 -8.87
C VAL A 76 18.56 1.01 -7.99
N GLU A 77 18.20 1.69 -6.90
CA GLU A 77 19.17 2.32 -5.98
C GLU A 77 19.53 1.45 -4.77
N VAL A 78 18.73 0.45 -4.41
CA VAL A 78 18.94 -0.43 -3.25
C VAL A 78 19.15 -1.87 -3.72
N GLY A 79 20.40 -2.20 -4.00
CA GLY A 79 20.90 -3.57 -3.82
C GLY A 79 21.08 -4.38 -5.09
N GLU A 80 22.26 -4.20 -5.70
CA GLU A 80 23.06 -5.35 -6.16
C GLU A 80 23.51 -6.21 -4.94
N GLU A 81 22.57 -6.67 -4.10
CA GLU A 81 22.87 -7.71 -3.12
C GLU A 81 22.15 -9.01 -3.52
N GLU A 82 22.97 -10.03 -3.69
CA GLU A 82 22.78 -11.33 -4.32
C GLU A 82 21.71 -12.22 -3.64
N GLY A 83 20.44 -11.81 -3.70
CA GLY A 83 19.31 -12.68 -3.41
C GLY A 83 18.80 -13.34 -4.70
N PRO A 84 18.56 -14.67 -4.74
CA PRO A 84 17.95 -15.32 -5.90
C PRO A 84 16.63 -14.63 -6.25
N ASP A 85 16.53 -14.22 -7.52
CA ASP A 85 15.39 -13.45 -7.96
C ASP A 85 14.13 -14.32 -8.01
N VAL A 86 13.03 -13.76 -7.50
CA VAL A 86 11.76 -14.47 -7.45
C VAL A 86 11.01 -14.13 -8.73
N ASP A 87 10.98 -15.07 -9.66
CA ASP A 87 10.15 -14.98 -10.85
C ASP A 87 8.69 -15.31 -10.47
N GLU A 88 7.77 -14.37 -10.69
CA GLU A 88 6.36 -14.55 -10.40
C GLU A 88 5.67 -15.56 -11.33
N ASP A 89 6.30 -16.00 -12.42
CA ASP A 89 5.76 -17.12 -13.22
C ASP A 89 5.98 -18.48 -12.54
N MET A 90 6.77 -18.52 -11.47
CA MET A 90 7.01 -19.74 -10.70
C MET A 90 5.78 -20.13 -9.85
N SER A 91 5.72 -21.43 -9.52
CA SER A 91 4.72 -21.97 -8.61
C SER A 91 4.97 -21.54 -7.16
N ALA A 92 3.89 -21.38 -6.39
CA ALA A 92 3.92 -20.90 -5.01
C ALA A 92 4.92 -21.66 -4.10
N ASN A 93 5.05 -22.98 -4.29
CA ASN A 93 6.00 -23.79 -3.53
C ASN A 93 7.47 -23.45 -3.85
N ARG A 94 7.80 -23.17 -5.11
CA ARG A 94 9.17 -22.81 -5.51
C ARG A 94 9.56 -21.43 -5.05
N ILE A 95 8.61 -20.51 -5.09
CA ILE A 95 8.79 -19.17 -4.53
C ILE A 95 9.04 -19.28 -3.02
N TRP A 96 8.24 -20.08 -2.32
CA TRP A 96 8.44 -20.29 -0.89
C TRP A 96 9.77 -20.99 -0.57
N ASP A 97 10.21 -21.98 -1.37
CA ASP A 97 11.53 -22.60 -1.22
C ASP A 97 12.63 -21.52 -1.22
N ILE A 98 12.57 -20.57 -2.14
CA ILE A 98 13.51 -19.45 -2.23
C ILE A 98 13.40 -18.51 -1.02
N LEU A 99 12.19 -18.06 -0.70
CA LEU A 99 11.94 -17.12 0.40
C LEU A 99 12.34 -17.71 1.76
N SER A 100 12.12 -19.00 1.97
CA SER A 100 12.47 -19.68 3.22
C SER A 100 13.97 -19.75 3.51
N LEU A 101 14.82 -19.54 2.49
CA LEU A 101 16.27 -19.47 2.64
C LEU A 101 16.76 -18.11 3.15
N ILE A 102 15.90 -17.08 3.06
CA ILE A 102 16.22 -15.73 3.55
C ILE A 102 16.18 -15.76 5.09
N LYS A 103 17.34 -15.54 5.69
CA LYS A 103 17.50 -15.54 7.16
C LYS A 103 17.14 -14.22 7.80
N ASP A 104 17.22 -13.12 7.05
CA ASP A 104 16.87 -11.79 7.51
C ASP A 104 15.35 -11.55 7.34
N PRO A 105 14.59 -11.40 8.43
CA PRO A 105 13.15 -11.16 8.36
C PRO A 105 12.76 -9.90 7.59
N GLU A 106 13.59 -8.85 7.61
CA GLU A 106 13.30 -7.60 6.91
C GLU A 106 13.48 -7.77 5.40
N VAL A 107 14.49 -8.53 4.98
CA VAL A 107 14.68 -8.90 3.56
C VAL A 107 13.56 -9.80 3.07
N LEU A 108 13.11 -10.77 3.90
CA LEU A 108 11.96 -11.61 3.59
C LEU A 108 10.69 -10.77 3.40
N LEU A 109 10.45 -9.81 4.30
CA LEU A 109 9.29 -8.91 4.23
C LEU A 109 9.31 -8.11 2.93
N VAL A 110 10.45 -7.50 2.60
CA VAL A 110 10.60 -6.70 1.37
C VAL A 110 10.37 -7.57 0.12
N LYS A 111 11.01 -8.73 0.04
CA LYS A 111 10.91 -9.63 -1.14
C LYS A 111 9.52 -10.27 -1.27
N PHE A 112 8.84 -10.57 -0.16
CA PHE A 112 7.46 -11.06 -0.20
C PHE A 112 6.48 -9.95 -0.60
N ASN A 113 6.57 -8.78 0.05
CA ASN A 113 5.68 -7.63 -0.19
C ASN A 113 5.95 -6.92 -1.52
N SER A 114 7.00 -7.27 -2.26
CA SER A 114 7.26 -6.82 -3.64
C SER A 114 6.51 -7.59 -4.69
N MET A 115 6.05 -8.80 -4.41
CA MET A 115 5.26 -9.58 -5.36
C MET A 115 3.86 -8.99 -5.56
N SER A 116 3.28 -9.27 -6.73
CA SER A 116 1.87 -8.95 -7.01
C SER A 116 0.95 -9.52 -5.92
N ARG A 117 -0.17 -8.82 -5.67
CA ARG A 117 -1.14 -9.24 -4.64
C ARG A 117 -1.63 -10.66 -4.89
N GLN A 118 -1.94 -10.99 -6.14
CA GLN A 118 -2.39 -12.32 -6.52
C GLN A 118 -1.35 -13.38 -6.15
N LYS A 119 -0.07 -13.14 -6.46
CA LYS A 119 1.00 -14.08 -6.13
C LYS A 119 1.24 -14.21 -4.63
N ARG A 120 1.20 -13.09 -3.89
CA ARG A 120 1.30 -13.12 -2.43
C ARG A 120 0.24 -13.98 -1.78
N LEU A 121 -1.00 -13.91 -2.27
CA LEU A 121 -2.09 -14.77 -1.77
C LEU A 121 -1.84 -16.24 -2.08
N GLU A 122 -1.38 -16.57 -3.29
CA GLU A 122 -1.04 -17.95 -3.68
C GLU A 122 0.09 -18.54 -2.81
N VAL A 123 1.14 -17.75 -2.57
CA VAL A 123 2.26 -18.15 -1.72
C VAL A 123 1.81 -18.27 -0.26
N ALA A 124 1.03 -17.31 0.25
CA ALA A 124 0.51 -17.37 1.61
C ALA A 124 -0.38 -18.59 1.84
N ASP A 125 -1.29 -18.90 0.90
CA ASP A 125 -2.13 -20.10 0.98
C ASP A 125 -1.29 -21.37 0.99
N TYR A 126 -0.26 -21.44 0.14
CA TYR A 126 0.69 -22.56 0.17
C TYR A 126 1.38 -22.69 1.53
N VAL A 127 1.90 -21.61 2.10
CA VAL A 127 2.61 -21.62 3.38
C VAL A 127 1.70 -22.05 4.52
N LEU A 128 0.52 -21.45 4.62
CA LEU A 128 -0.42 -21.70 5.71
C LEU A 128 -1.04 -23.10 5.63
N SER A 129 -1.18 -23.66 4.42
CA SER A 129 -1.80 -24.96 4.22
C SER A 129 -0.80 -26.13 4.16
N ASN A 130 0.44 -25.89 3.70
CA ASN A 130 1.38 -26.98 3.37
C ASN A 130 2.71 -26.92 4.14
N CYS A 131 3.03 -25.81 4.80
CA CYS A 131 4.28 -25.67 5.56
C CYS A 131 4.04 -25.78 7.07
N ASN A 132 5.10 -26.15 7.80
CA ASN A 132 5.03 -26.22 9.26
C ASN A 132 5.08 -24.81 9.87
N VAL A 133 3.93 -24.19 10.07
CA VAL A 133 3.79 -22.84 10.66
C VAL A 133 4.13 -22.77 12.16
N PHE A 134 4.43 -23.89 12.81
CA PHE A 134 4.82 -23.90 14.22
C PHE A 134 6.33 -23.85 14.43
N SER A 135 7.14 -23.94 13.36
CA SER A 135 8.60 -23.87 13.46
C SER A 135 9.27 -23.37 12.19
N GLY A 136 10.43 -22.73 12.32
CA GLY A 136 11.22 -22.25 11.19
C GLY A 136 10.62 -21.01 10.51
N PRO A 137 11.02 -20.72 9.26
CA PRO A 137 10.62 -19.50 8.55
C PRO A 137 9.10 -19.32 8.37
N ALA A 138 8.37 -20.43 8.19
CA ALA A 138 6.91 -20.43 8.07
C ALA A 138 6.21 -19.95 9.36
N SER A 139 6.84 -20.15 10.51
CA SER A 139 6.31 -19.67 11.78
C SER A 139 6.37 -18.15 11.89
N ILE A 140 7.52 -17.58 11.55
CA ILE A 140 7.72 -16.12 11.51
C ILE A 140 6.75 -15.50 10.51
N PHE A 141 6.63 -16.10 9.32
CA PHE A 141 5.65 -15.69 8.32
C PHE A 141 4.23 -15.68 8.90
N SER A 142 3.77 -16.80 9.50
CA SER A 142 2.40 -16.90 10.02
C SER A 142 2.08 -15.89 11.13
N MET A 143 3.08 -15.49 11.92
CA MET A 143 2.90 -14.51 13.00
C MET A 143 2.78 -13.07 12.48
N ARG A 144 3.45 -12.77 11.37
CA ARG A 144 3.56 -11.41 10.81
C ARG A 144 2.63 -11.19 9.61
N TYR A 145 2.03 -12.25 9.08
CA TYR A 145 1.16 -12.16 7.91
C TYR A 145 -0.22 -11.60 8.26
N ASN A 146 -0.57 -10.49 7.61
CA ASN A 146 -1.89 -9.88 7.63
C ASN A 146 -2.73 -10.44 6.46
N SER A 147 -3.76 -11.23 6.77
CA SER A 147 -4.61 -11.87 5.76
C SER A 147 -5.58 -10.92 5.04
N GLU A 148 -5.89 -9.76 5.63
CA GLU A 148 -6.77 -8.75 5.01
C GLU A 148 -6.03 -8.04 3.86
N GLU A 149 -4.82 -7.58 4.15
CA GLU A 149 -3.97 -6.82 3.21
C GLU A 149 -3.10 -7.74 2.32
N GLY A 150 -2.90 -8.99 2.75
CA GLY A 150 -2.05 -9.98 2.09
C GLY A 150 -0.55 -9.70 2.23
N LEU A 151 -0.12 -8.99 3.27
CA LEU A 151 1.25 -8.50 3.49
C LEU A 151 1.86 -9.12 4.75
N ILE A 152 3.19 -9.06 4.88
CA ILE A 152 3.92 -9.32 6.14
C ILE A 152 4.22 -7.97 6.83
N GLU A 153 4.00 -7.88 8.15
CA GLU A 153 4.19 -6.70 9.02
C GLU A 153 5.26 -6.90 10.10
#